data_AF-A0A7C7NRS6-F1
#
_entry.id   AF-A0A7C7NRS6-F1
#
_cell.length_a   1.000
_cell.length_b   1.000
_cell.length_c   1.000
_cell.angle_alpha   90.00
_cell.angle_beta   90.00
_cell.angle_gamma   90.00
#
_symmetry.space_group_name_H-M   'P 1'
#
loop_
_entity.id
_entity.type
_entity.pdbx_description
1 polymer ?
#
loop_
_entity_poly.entity_id
_entity_poly.type
_entity_poly.pdbx_seq_one_letter_code
_entity_poly.pdbx_strand_id
1 'polypeptide(L)'
;MFDKDIEVASKYLRTSQSCPYHLVLEPHLIHQCHNPRVKSIGSDIDGYVRLELQYQDRILFRSQKDFKGDDYISHMEELILDFASMEELNNIRKDKD
;
A
#
# COMPACT_ATOMS: atom_id res chain seq x y z
N MET A 1 -12.99 10.95 -7.09
CA MET A 1 -12.29 11.14 -5.78
C MET A 1 -11.20 10.10 -5.54
N PHE A 2 -10.94 9.16 -6.45
CA PHE A 2 -9.83 8.19 -6.35
C PHE A 2 -9.15 7.97 -7.72
N ASP A 3 -9.38 8.87 -8.68
CA ASP A 3 -8.99 8.69 -10.09
C ASP A 3 -7.47 8.64 -10.26
N LYS A 4 -6.74 9.39 -9.43
CA LYS A 4 -5.28 9.40 -9.38
C LYS A 4 -4.72 8.08 -8.82
N ASP A 5 -5.38 7.48 -7.84
CA ASP A 5 -4.93 6.23 -7.22
C ASP A 5 -5.09 5.05 -8.19
N ILE A 6 -6.19 5.04 -8.96
CA ILE A 6 -6.42 4.09 -10.04
C ILE A 6 -5.37 4.27 -11.14
N GLU A 7 -5.07 5.51 -11.54
CA GLU A 7 -4.04 5.80 -12.54
C GLU A 7 -2.67 5.28 -12.10
N VAL A 8 -2.26 5.53 -10.85
CA VAL A 8 -0.99 5.06 -10.30
C VAL A 8 -0.95 3.53 -10.22
N ALA A 9 -1.98 2.90 -9.67
CA ALA A 9 -2.04 1.44 -9.54
C ALA A 9 -1.97 0.73 -10.91
N SER A 10 -2.71 1.24 -11.90
CA SER A 10 -2.75 0.65 -13.26
C SER A 10 -1.42 0.71 -14.02
N LYS A 11 -0.48 1.59 -13.64
CA LYS A 11 0.87 1.62 -14.23
C LYS A 11 1.69 0.38 -13.88
N TYR A 12 1.42 -0.23 -12.72
CA TYR A 12 2.25 -1.29 -12.16
C TYR A 12 1.52 -2.64 -12.08
N LEU A 13 0.19 -2.65 -12.11
CA LEU A 13 -0.61 -3.84 -11.87
C LEU A 13 -1.42 -4.20 -13.12
N ARG A 14 -1.32 -5.47 -13.52
CA ARG A 14 -2.15 -6.02 -14.60
C ARG A 14 -3.44 -6.56 -14.03
N THR A 15 -4.57 -5.93 -14.38
CA THR A 15 -5.89 -6.43 -13.98
C THR A 15 -6.37 -7.52 -14.95
N SER A 16 -6.82 -8.66 -14.43
CA SER A 16 -7.58 -9.64 -15.20
C SER A 16 -9.06 -9.56 -14.83
N GLN A 17 -9.97 -9.65 -15.81
CA GLN A 17 -11.42 -9.68 -15.56
C GLN A 17 -11.86 -10.89 -14.73
N SER A 18 -11.05 -11.96 -14.68
CA SER A 18 -11.32 -13.17 -13.91
C SER A 18 -10.49 -13.28 -12.62
N CYS A 19 -9.89 -12.18 -12.16
CA CYS A 19 -9.07 -12.20 -10.95
C CYS A 19 -9.95 -12.34 -9.70
N PRO A 20 -9.81 -13.44 -8.91
CA PRO A 20 -10.56 -13.60 -7.66
C PRO A 20 -9.91 -12.85 -6.48
N TYR A 21 -8.77 -12.20 -6.72
CA TYR A 21 -8.04 -11.45 -5.73
C TYR A 21 -8.44 -9.97 -5.79
N HIS A 22 -8.61 -9.39 -4.61
CA HIS A 22 -8.84 -7.96 -4.44
C HIS A 22 -7.57 -7.31 -3.93
N LEU A 23 -7.14 -6.25 -4.60
CA LEU A 23 -6.10 -5.38 -4.08
C LEU A 23 -6.77 -4.16 -3.44
N VAL A 24 -6.55 -3.99 -2.14
CA VAL A 24 -7.09 -2.89 -1.36
C VAL A 24 -5.94 -1.95 -1.01
N LEU A 25 -6.12 -0.66 -1.33
CA LEU A 25 -5.16 0.39 -1.07
C LEU A 25 -5.85 1.49 -0.27
N GLU A 26 -5.45 1.64 1.00
CA GLU A 26 -6.14 2.52 1.94
C GLU A 26 -5.16 3.48 2.62
N PRO A 27 -5.31 4.80 2.39
CA PRO A 27 -4.64 5.81 3.19
C PRO A 27 -5.41 6.04 4.50
N HIS A 28 -4.70 5.99 5.62
CA HIS A 28 -5.23 6.33 6.95
C HIS A 28 -4.53 7.58 7.46
N LEU A 29 -5.28 8.68 7.54
CA LEU A 29 -4.80 9.96 8.06
C LEU A 29 -5.13 10.09 9.54
N ILE A 30 -4.10 10.22 10.37
CA ILE A 30 -4.20 10.38 11.83
C ILE A 30 -4.19 11.89 12.13
N HIS A 31 -5.25 12.60 11.73
CA HIS A 31 -5.34 14.05 11.94
C HIS A 31 -5.48 14.48 13.42
N GLN A 32 -5.46 13.55 14.39
CA GLN A 32 -5.86 13.86 15.78
C GLN A 32 -5.07 13.15 16.88
N CYS A 33 -3.77 12.86 16.70
CA CYS A 33 -2.96 12.45 17.85
C CYS A 33 -2.64 13.68 18.74
N HIS A 34 -3.38 13.84 19.84
CA HIS A 34 -3.24 14.96 20.79
C HIS A 34 -2.33 14.63 21.98
N ASN A 35 -1.60 13.50 21.96
CA ASN A 35 -0.75 13.13 23.09
C ASN A 35 0.52 14.01 23.11
N PRO A 36 0.69 14.90 24.10
CA PRO A 36 1.82 15.84 24.13
C PRO A 36 3.17 15.12 24.25
N ARG A 37 3.18 13.95 24.91
CA ARG A 37 4.39 13.15 25.12
C ARG A 37 4.89 12.50 23.82
N VAL A 38 3.98 12.12 22.92
CA VAL A 38 4.32 11.54 21.60
C VAL A 38 4.82 12.64 20.66
N LYS A 39 4.22 13.83 20.72
CA LYS A 39 4.69 15.00 19.97
C LYS A 39 6.07 15.49 20.43
N SER A 40 6.34 15.50 21.74
CA SER A 40 7.61 15.99 22.28
C SER A 40 8.82 15.11 21.92
N ILE A 41 8.59 13.82 21.63
CA ILE A 41 9.65 12.89 21.22
C ILE A 41 9.77 12.79 19.69
N GLY A 42 8.98 13.54 18.92
CA GLY A 42 8.95 13.44 17.47
C GLY A 42 8.52 12.06 16.96
N SER A 43 7.71 11.33 17.73
CA SER A 43 7.18 10.00 17.35
C SER A 43 5.74 10.10 16.82
N ASP A 44 5.28 11.29 16.49
CA ASP A 44 4.00 11.51 15.82
C ASP A 44 4.06 11.02 14.38
N ILE A 45 3.22 10.04 14.04
CA ILE A 45 2.93 9.69 12.65
C ILE A 45 1.70 10.49 12.22
N ASP A 46 1.73 11.04 11.01
CA ASP A 46 0.60 11.79 10.46
C ASP A 46 -0.39 10.85 9.77
N GLY A 47 0.07 9.66 9.37
CA GLY A 47 -0.76 8.62 8.82
C GLY A 47 0.03 7.39 8.42
N TYR A 48 -0.67 6.43 7.82
CA TYR A 48 -0.05 5.31 7.12
C TYR A 48 -0.83 4.99 5.86
N VAL A 49 -0.13 4.47 4.84
CA VAL A 49 -0.77 3.84 3.68
C VAL A 49 -0.66 2.34 3.84
N ARG A 50 -1.74 1.62 3.53
CA ARG A 50 -1.78 0.16 3.60
C ARG A 50 -2.19 -0.43 2.26
N LEU A 51 -1.48 -1.48 1.86
CA LEU A 51 -1.81 -2.33 0.73
C LEU A 51 -2.12 -3.74 1.24
N GLU A 52 -3.28 -4.26 0.87
CA GLU A 52 -3.70 -5.63 1.18
C GLU A 52 -4.06 -6.40 -0.10
N LEU A 53 -3.54 -7.62 -0.22
CA LEU A 53 -4.03 -8.59 -1.20
C LEU A 53 -4.99 -9.53 -0.49
N GLN A 54 -6.24 -9.53 -0.92
CA GLN A 54 -7.31 -10.31 -0.34
C GLN A 54 -7.80 -11.37 -1.32
N TYR A 55 -8.20 -12.52 -0.80
CA TYR A 55 -8.90 -13.57 -1.55
C TYR A 55 -10.10 -13.98 -0.72
N GLN A 56 -11.31 -13.73 -1.25
CA GLN A 56 -12.55 -13.82 -0.47
C GLN A 56 -12.41 -12.95 0.80
N ASP A 57 -12.70 -13.49 1.98
CA ASP A 57 -12.61 -12.78 3.26
C ASP A 57 -11.25 -12.92 3.97
N ARG A 58 -10.21 -13.38 3.25
CA ARG A 58 -8.88 -13.61 3.82
C ARG A 58 -7.85 -12.65 3.25
N ILE A 59 -7.06 -12.04 4.14
CA ILE A 59 -5.88 -11.24 3.80
C ILE A 59 -4.72 -12.20 3.57
N LEU A 60 -4.23 -12.27 2.34
CA LEU A 60 -3.09 -13.12 1.95
C LEU A 60 -1.76 -12.38 2.08
N PHE A 61 -1.77 -11.08 1.81
CA PHE A 61 -0.62 -10.21 1.94
C PHE A 61 -1.05 -8.86 2.50
N ARG A 62 -0.20 -8.29 3.34
CA ARG A 62 -0.36 -6.94 3.86
C ARG A 62 1.01 -6.27 3.89
N SER A 63 1.08 -5.06 3.36
CA SER A 63 2.20 -4.15 3.55
C SER A 63 1.68 -2.79 4.01
N GLN A 64 2.46 -2.11 4.85
CA GLN A 64 2.11 -0.82 5.41
C GLN A 64 3.34 0.07 5.44
N LYS A 65 3.14 1.35 5.14
CA LYS A 65 4.17 2.37 5.25
C LYS A 65 3.62 3.58 6.01
N ASP A 66 4.23 3.85 7.14
CA ASP A 66 3.91 5.01 7.96
C ASP A 66 4.57 6.26 7.36
N PHE A 67 3.92 7.41 7.49
CA PHE A 67 4.46 8.66 6.97
C PHE A 67 4.20 9.85 7.90
N LYS A 68 4.96 10.91 7.63
CA LYS A 68 4.82 12.23 8.23
C LYS A 68 4.68 13.28 7.12
N GLY A 69 3.82 14.26 7.32
CA GLY A 69 3.45 15.27 6.34
C GLY A 69 2.20 14.91 5.53
N ASP A 70 1.82 15.82 4.65
CA ASP A 70 0.53 15.77 3.93
C ASP A 70 0.56 14.91 2.65
N ASP A 71 1.74 14.44 2.20
CA ASP A 71 1.89 13.74 0.92
C ASP A 71 2.00 12.23 1.08
N TYR A 72 0.85 11.56 1.15
CA TYR A 72 0.78 10.10 1.22
C TYR A 72 0.99 9.42 -0.14
N ILE A 73 0.97 10.16 -1.25
CA ILE A 73 1.00 9.58 -2.60
C ILE A 73 2.37 8.94 -2.89
N SER A 74 3.47 9.60 -2.52
CA SER A 74 4.81 9.00 -2.70
C SER A 74 4.98 7.70 -1.92
N HIS A 75 4.43 7.63 -0.70
CA HIS A 75 4.48 6.42 0.12
C HIS A 75 3.62 5.28 -0.44
N MET A 76 2.50 5.64 -1.06
CA MET A 76 1.63 4.72 -1.79
C MET A 76 2.33 4.14 -3.03
N GLU A 77 3.00 4.98 -3.82
CA GLU A 77 3.79 4.55 -4.99
C GLU A 77 4.90 3.57 -4.60
N GLU A 78 5.64 3.87 -3.53
CA GLU A 78 6.69 2.97 -3.00
C GLU A 78 6.11 1.60 -2.60
N LEU A 79 4.96 1.57 -1.92
CA LEU A 79 4.31 0.32 -1.53
C LEU A 79 3.90 -0.54 -2.74
N ILE A 80 3.40 0.09 -3.80
CA ILE A 80 3.00 -0.60 -5.04
C ILE A 80 4.24 -1.14 -5.75
N LEU A 81 5.32 -0.36 -5.83
CA LEU A 81 6.58 -0.77 -6.44
C LEU A 81 7.20 -1.98 -5.72
N ASP A 82 7.23 -1.94 -4.38
CA ASP A 82 7.73 -3.05 -3.57
C ASP A 82 6.91 -4.33 -3.84
N PHE A 83 5.58 -4.22 -3.88
CA PHE A 83 4.70 -5.35 -4.19
C PHE A 83 4.91 -5.91 -5.61
N ALA A 84 5.01 -5.04 -6.63
CA ALA A 84 5.23 -5.45 -8.01
C ALA A 84 6.59 -6.15 -8.19
N SER A 85 7.65 -5.65 -7.54
CA SER A 85 8.98 -6.26 -7.60
C SER A 85 9.02 -7.66 -6.97
N MET A 86 8.24 -7.89 -5.91
CA MET A 86 8.09 -9.23 -5.32
C MET A 86 7.41 -10.20 -6.29
N GLU A 87 6.43 -9.75 -7.08
CA GLU A 87 5.78 -10.58 -8.09
C GLU A 87 6.74 -10.96 -9.21
N GLU A 88 7.52 -10.00 -9.72
CA GLU A 88 8.55 -10.25 -10.74
C GLU A 88 9.59 -11.27 -10.27
N LEU A 89 10.08 -11.15 -9.03
CA LEU A 89 11.00 -12.12 -8.43
C LEU A 89 10.38 -13.52 -8.30
N ASN A 90 9.10 -13.60 -7.98
CA ASN A 90 8.38 -14.87 -7.88
C ASN A 90 8.12 -15.51 -9.26
N ASN A 91 7.90 -14.71 -10.30
CA ASN A 91 7.74 -15.21 -11.67
C ASN A 91 9.08 -15.70 -12.24
N ILE A 92 10.18 -14.99 -12.02
CA ILE A 92 11.53 -15.44 -12.40
C ILE A 92 11.92 -16.76 -11.73
N ARG A 93 11.44 -17.01 -10.50
CA ARG A 93 11.66 -18.29 -9.80
C ARG A 93 10.88 -19.45 -10.41
N LYS A 94 9.64 -19.21 -10.87
CA LYS A 94 8.79 -20.24 -11.49
C LYS A 94 9.24 -20.65 -12.89
N ASP A 95 9.90 -19.77 -13.63
CA ASP A 95 10.44 -20.07 -14.97
C ASP A 95 11.75 -20.89 -14.94
N LYS A 96 12.25 -21.22 -13.74
CA LYS A 96 13.51 -21.99 -13.54
C LYS A 96 13.30 -23.42 -13.03
N ASP A 97 12.06 -23.86 -12.84
CA ASP A 97 11.68 -25.23 -12.48
C ASP A 97 11.01 -25.94 -13.66
#